data_AF-A0A381VTI0-F1
#
_entry.id   AF-A0A381VTI0-F1
#
_cell.length_a   1.000
_cell.length_b   1.000
_cell.length_c   1.000
_cell.angle_alpha   90.00
_cell.angle_beta   90.00
_cell.angle_gamma   90.00
#
_symmetry.space_group_name_H-M   'P 1'
#
loop_
_entity.id
_entity.type
_entity.pdbx_description
1 polymer ?
#
loop_
_entity_poly.entity_id
_entity_poly.type
_entity_poly.pdbx_seq_one_letter_code
_entity_poly.pdbx_strand_id
1 'polypeptide(L)'
;MAEYTFTTKSSSDGGWLGRIERIGNRLPDPATLFLIGTVLVMIASAVAAKTVWIVEERLPEQATSLGQAADAAVKWVATGKTYHANNILTRDGLFWAISSMVKNF
;
A
#
# COMPACT_ATOMS: atom_id res chain seq x y z
N MET A 1 -27.38 24.02 54.65
CA MET A 1 -26.24 23.18 54.25
C MET A 1 -26.42 22.88 52.77
N ALA A 2 -25.63 23.49 51.89
CA ALA A 2 -25.67 23.19 50.46
C ALA A 2 -24.51 22.24 50.15
N GLU A 3 -24.83 20.97 49.91
CA GLU A 3 -23.87 19.98 49.44
C GLU A 3 -23.60 20.23 47.95
N TYR A 4 -22.38 20.65 47.62
CA TYR A 4 -21.91 20.70 46.23
C TYR A 4 -21.26 19.36 45.91
N THR A 5 -22.00 18.49 45.24
CA THR A 5 -21.43 17.27 44.65
C THR A 5 -20.63 17.65 43.41
N PHE A 6 -19.30 17.53 43.51
CA PHE A 6 -18.43 17.62 42.34
C PHE A 6 -18.63 16.38 41.47
N THR A 7 -19.38 16.52 40.38
CA THR A 7 -19.44 15.49 39.34
C THR A 7 -18.12 15.50 38.57
N THR A 8 -17.22 14.57 38.87
CA THR A 8 -15.99 14.36 38.10
C THR A 8 -16.34 13.78 36.74
N LYS A 9 -16.33 14.61 35.70
CA LYS A 9 -16.41 14.15 34.30
C LYS A 9 -15.14 13.34 34.00
N SER A 10 -15.28 12.03 33.80
CA SER A 10 -14.22 11.17 33.30
C SER A 10 -13.82 11.62 31.89
N SER A 11 -12.68 12.29 31.76
CA SER A 11 -12.07 12.67 30.49
C SER A 11 -11.46 11.45 29.80
N SER A 12 -12.20 10.83 28.88
CA SER A 12 -11.69 9.74 28.02
C SER A 12 -11.27 10.23 26.63
N ASP A 13 -10.95 11.51 26.46
CA ASP A 13 -10.64 12.14 25.16
C ASP A 13 -9.21 11.84 24.62
N GLY A 14 -8.53 10.81 25.15
CA GLY A 14 -7.11 10.56 24.93
C GLY A 14 -6.73 9.15 24.47
N GLY A 15 -7.69 8.30 24.12
CA GLY A 15 -7.46 6.89 23.79
C GLY A 15 -7.07 6.60 22.33
N TRP A 16 -7.20 5.32 21.93
CA TRP A 16 -7.02 4.84 20.55
C TRP A 16 -7.87 5.62 19.53
N LEU A 17 -9.11 5.97 19.90
CA LEU A 17 -10.02 6.75 19.07
C LEU A 17 -9.49 8.17 18.79
N GLY A 18 -8.92 8.83 19.82
CA GLY A 18 -8.30 10.15 19.66
C GLY A 18 -7.04 10.14 18.80
N ARG A 19 -6.34 9.00 18.69
CA ARG A 19 -5.25 8.84 17.71
C ARG A 19 -5.79 8.75 16.28
N ILE A 20 -6.87 8.00 16.06
CA ILE A 20 -7.50 7.88 14.73
C ILE A 20 -8.03 9.22 14.27
N GLU A 21 -8.74 9.95 15.13
CA GLU A 21 -9.24 11.28 14.83
C GLU A 21 -8.10 12.24 14.45
N ARG A 22 -7.01 12.24 15.21
CA ARG A 22 -5.83 13.07 14.91
C ARG A 22 -5.16 12.68 13.60
N ILE A 23 -5.13 11.39 13.25
CA ILE A 23 -4.59 10.92 11.97
C ILE A 23 -5.51 11.38 10.83
N GLY A 24 -6.81 11.11 10.94
CA GLY A 24 -7.81 11.49 9.94
C GLY A 24 -7.82 12.99 9.65
N ASN A 25 -7.69 13.83 10.69
CA ASN A 25 -7.68 15.28 10.53
C ASN A 25 -6.34 15.84 10.01
N ARG A 26 -5.27 15.03 10.00
CA ARG A 26 -3.92 15.42 9.55
C ARG A 26 -3.58 14.87 8.16
N LEU A 27 -4.36 13.91 7.67
CA LEU A 27 -4.25 13.43 6.29
C LEU A 27 -4.64 14.56 5.33
N PRO A 28 -3.80 14.87 4.33
CA PRO A 28 -4.17 15.81 3.28
C PRO A 28 -5.31 15.22 2.43
N ASP A 29 -5.90 16.05 1.57
CA ASP A 29 -6.98 15.62 0.69
C ASP A 29 -6.54 14.43 -0.19
N PRO A 30 -7.50 13.62 -0.70
CA PRO A 30 -7.17 12.42 -1.45
C PRO A 30 -6.28 12.67 -2.68
N ALA A 31 -6.46 13.78 -3.40
CA ALA A 31 -5.65 14.06 -4.59
C ALA A 31 -4.19 14.35 -4.22
N THR A 32 -3.98 15.11 -3.14
CA THR A 32 -2.63 15.34 -2.59
C THR A 32 -1.95 14.04 -2.17
N LEU A 33 -2.70 13.08 -1.58
CA LEU A 33 -2.15 11.76 -1.25
C LEU A 33 -1.67 10.99 -2.48
N PHE A 34 -2.43 11.01 -3.58
CA PHE A 34 -2.02 10.38 -4.83
C PHE A 34 -0.79 11.06 -5.45
N LEU A 35 -0.71 12.39 -5.38
CA LEU A 35 0.47 13.12 -5.85
C LEU A 35 1.72 12.73 -5.05
N ILE A 36 1.62 12.74 -3.71
CA ILE A 36 2.70 12.31 -2.82
C ILE A 36 3.06 10.85 -3.12
N GLY A 37 2.08 9.96 -3.22
CA GLY A 37 2.26 8.55 -3.54
C GLY A 37 2.99 8.35 -4.88
N THR A 38 2.63 9.13 -5.90
CA THR A 38 3.28 9.09 -7.21
C THR A 38 4.76 9.46 -7.10
N VAL A 39 5.09 10.57 -6.43
CA VAL A 39 6.48 10.99 -6.22
C VAL A 39 7.26 9.94 -5.41
N LEU A 40 6.64 9.38 -4.36
CA LEU A 40 7.25 8.31 -3.57
C LEU A 40 7.55 7.06 -4.40
N VAL A 41 6.63 6.64 -5.28
CA VAL A 41 6.87 5.49 -6.19
C VAL A 41 8.01 5.78 -7.15
N MET A 42 8.10 7.00 -7.71
CA MET A 42 9.22 7.37 -8.59
C MET A 42 10.56 7.23 -7.86
N ILE A 43 10.66 7.74 -6.63
CA ILE A 43 11.89 7.65 -5.82
C ILE A 43 12.17 6.18 -5.44
N ALA A 44 11.17 5.45 -4.97
CA ALA A 44 11.31 4.05 -4.58
C ALA A 44 11.79 3.18 -5.75
N SER A 45 11.28 3.43 -6.96
CA SER A 45 11.70 2.72 -8.18
C SER A 45 13.19 2.92 -8.47
N ALA A 46 13.72 4.11 -8.22
CA ALA A 46 15.14 4.41 -8.41
C ALA A 46 16.02 3.71 -7.37
N VAL A 47 15.58 3.66 -6.11
CA VAL A 47 16.29 2.92 -5.05
C VAL A 47 16.28 1.42 -5.35
N ALA A 48 15.13 0.86 -5.72
CA ALA A 48 14.96 -0.54 -6.06
C ALA A 48 15.84 -0.99 -7.24
N ALA A 49 15.93 -0.16 -8.28
CA ALA A 49 16.77 -0.45 -9.44
C ALA A 49 18.27 -0.40 -9.10
N LYS A 50 18.70 0.49 -8.20
CA LYS A 50 20.10 0.57 -7.75
C LYS A 50 20.55 -0.69 -7.00
N THR A 51 19.64 -1.35 -6.29
CA THR A 51 19.94 -2.57 -5.52
C THR A 51 19.77 -3.86 -6.34
N VAL A 52 19.58 -3.77 -7.66
CA VAL A 52 19.34 -4.91 -8.56
C VAL A 52 18.26 -5.84 -7.99
N TRP A 53 17.12 -5.27 -7.61
CA TRP A 53 16.04 -6.03 -6.99
C TRP A 53 15.40 -6.97 -8.01
N ILE A 54 15.45 -8.27 -7.74
CA ILE A 54 14.88 -9.35 -8.57
C ILE A 54 13.83 -10.12 -7.77
N VAL A 55 12.70 -10.40 -8.38
CA VAL A 55 11.62 -11.22 -7.80
C VAL A 55 11.32 -12.37 -8.74
N GLU A 56 11.31 -13.59 -8.21
CA GLU A 56 10.85 -14.77 -8.94
C GLU A 56 9.32 -14.87 -8.84
N GLU A 57 8.68 -15.07 -9.98
CA GLU A 57 7.24 -15.25 -10.07
C GLU A 57 6.82 -16.57 -9.42
N ARG A 58 5.79 -16.48 -8.58
CA ARG A 58 5.12 -17.65 -8.01
C ARG A 58 3.65 -17.62 -8.38
N LEU A 59 3.18 -18.68 -9.01
CA LEU A 59 1.77 -18.86 -9.35
C LEU A 59 1.17 -19.98 -8.49
N PRO A 60 -0.12 -19.89 -8.16
CA PRO A 60 -0.80 -20.98 -7.48
C PRO A 60 -0.84 -22.20 -8.39
N GLU A 61 -0.44 -23.36 -7.87
CA GLU A 61 -0.67 -24.65 -8.52
C GLU A 61 -2.19 -24.84 -8.60
N GLN A 62 -2.78 -24.59 -9.78
CA GLN A 62 -4.19 -24.85 -10.01
C GLN A 62 -4.38 -26.37 -10.09
N ALA A 63 -4.49 -27.00 -8.91
CA ALA A 63 -4.91 -28.38 -8.80
C ALA A 63 -6.28 -28.49 -9.47
N THR A 64 -6.26 -28.98 -10.71
CA THR A 64 -7.45 -29.23 -11.50
C THR A 64 -8.11 -30.47 -10.90
N SER A 65 -8.88 -30.30 -9.82
CA SER A 65 -9.77 -31.34 -9.33
C SER A 65 -11.16 -30.76 -9.20
N LEU A 66 -11.92 -30.86 -10.30
CA LEU A 66 -13.37 -30.80 -10.26
C LEU A 66 -13.85 -31.82 -9.21
N GLY A 67 -14.40 -31.35 -8.10
CA GLY A 67 -15.27 -32.18 -7.26
C GLY A 67 -14.80 -32.54 -5.86
N GLN A 68 -13.80 -31.88 -5.27
CA GLN A 68 -13.56 -32.01 -3.82
C GLN A 68 -13.55 -30.65 -3.13
N ALA A 69 -14.59 -30.43 -2.31
CA ALA A 69 -14.62 -29.40 -1.29
C ALA A 69 -13.63 -29.83 -0.19
N ALA A 70 -12.38 -29.38 -0.32
CA ALA A 70 -11.37 -29.53 0.71
C ALA A 70 -10.56 -28.24 0.74
N ASP A 71 -10.29 -27.73 1.95
CA ASP A 71 -9.43 -26.59 2.25
C ASP A 71 -8.33 -26.41 1.20
N ALA A 72 -8.53 -25.48 0.28
CA ALA A 72 -7.62 -25.26 -0.82
C ALA A 72 -6.40 -24.49 -0.29
N ALA A 73 -5.49 -25.20 0.36
CA ALA A 73 -4.16 -24.71 0.67
C ALA A 73 -3.48 -24.35 -0.66
N VAL A 74 -3.47 -23.07 -1.00
CA VAL A 74 -2.87 -22.54 -2.22
C VAL A 74 -1.36 -22.79 -2.17
N LYS A 75 -0.89 -23.79 -2.92
CA LYS A 75 0.54 -24.08 -3.05
C LYS A 75 1.13 -23.15 -4.11
N TRP A 76 1.99 -22.24 -3.66
CA TRP A 76 2.71 -21.30 -4.53
C TRP A 76 3.94 -21.96 -5.12
N VAL A 77 3.97 -22.15 -6.43
CA VAL A 77 5.07 -22.79 -7.15
C VAL A 77 5.81 -21.75 -7.98
N ALA A 78 7.15 -21.78 -7.90
CA ALA A 78 8.01 -20.93 -8.69
C ALA A 78 7.89 -21.27 -10.19
N THR A 79 7.69 -20.26 -11.04
CA THR A 79 7.56 -20.47 -12.48
C THR A 79 8.91 -20.43 -13.22
N GLY A 80 9.99 -20.04 -12.53
CA GLY A 80 11.30 -19.79 -13.11
C GLY A 80 11.41 -18.45 -13.86
N LYS A 81 10.33 -17.66 -13.95
CA LYS A 81 10.35 -16.33 -14.54
C LYS A 81 10.78 -15.30 -13.48
N THR A 82 11.75 -14.46 -13.83
CA THR A 82 12.22 -13.38 -12.95
C THR A 82 11.77 -12.01 -13.45
N TYR A 83 11.52 -11.10 -12.51
CA TYR A 83 11.19 -9.71 -12.77
C TYR A 83 12.21 -8.80 -12.10
N HIS A 84 12.63 -7.76 -12.82
CA HIS A 84 13.57 -6.76 -12.34
C HIS A 84 12.82 -5.45 -12.05
N ALA A 85 13.21 -4.75 -10.97
CA ALA A 85 12.74 -3.40 -10.73
C ALA A 85 13.25 -2.43 -11.81
N ASN A 86 12.37 -1.61 -12.36
CA ASN A 86 12.69 -0.58 -13.35
C ASN A 86 12.67 0.81 -12.71
N ASN A 87 13.59 1.70 -13.12
CA ASN A 87 13.68 3.06 -12.60
C ASN A 87 12.91 4.06 -13.48
N ILE A 88 11.86 4.66 -12.92
CA ILE A 88 11.02 5.65 -13.60
C ILE A 88 11.78 6.96 -13.85
N LEU A 89 12.77 7.31 -13.03
CA LEU A 89 13.56 8.55 -13.14
C LEU A 89 14.66 8.48 -14.23
N THR A 90 14.67 7.45 -15.05
CA THR A 90 15.50 7.37 -16.26
C THR A 90 14.82 8.06 -17.44
N ARG A 91 15.56 8.29 -18.53
CA ARG A 91 15.00 8.87 -19.76
C ARG A 91 13.78 8.09 -20.27
N ASP A 92 13.92 6.77 -20.36
CA ASP A 92 12.87 5.90 -20.89
C ASP A 92 11.70 5.78 -19.90
N GLY A 93 11.99 5.72 -18.59
CA GLY A 93 10.98 5.71 -17.54
C GLY A 93 10.13 7.00 -17.51
N LEU A 94 10.76 8.16 -17.68
CA LEU A 94 10.05 9.45 -17.70
C LEU A 94 9.20 9.60 -18.97
N PHE A 95 9.73 9.17 -20.12
CA PHE A 95 8.96 9.11 -21.37
C PHE A 95 7.75 8.19 -21.22
N TRP A 96 7.93 7.01 -20.63
CA TRP A 96 6.83 6.09 -20.35
C TRP A 96 5.77 6.75 -19.47
N ALA A 97 6.17 7.35 -18.33
CA ALA A 97 5.25 7.96 -17.38
C ALA A 97 4.36 9.05 -18.01
N ILE A 98 4.92 9.87 -18.92
CA ILE A 98 4.17 10.92 -19.62
C ILE A 98 3.32 10.32 -20.74
N SER A 99 3.88 9.42 -21.55
CA SER A 99 3.18 8.84 -22.71
C SER A 99 2.03 7.90 -22.33
N SER A 100 2.08 7.29 -21.14
CA SER A 100 1.00 6.46 -20.61
C SER A 100 0.00 7.24 -19.76
N MET A 101 0.27 8.49 -19.38
CA MET A 101 -0.54 9.25 -18.42
C MET A 101 -2.01 9.30 -18.80
N VAL A 102 -2.32 9.65 -20.05
CA VAL A 102 -3.69 9.75 -20.55
C VAL A 102 -4.36 8.37 -20.69
N LYS A 103 -3.58 7.32 -20.96
CA LYS A 103 -4.11 5.95 -21.09
C LYS A 103 -4.44 5.31 -19.74
N ASN A 104 -3.76 5.75 -18.69
CA ASN A 104 -3.90 5.24 -17.33
C ASN A 104 -4.93 6.04 -16.50
N PHE A 105 -5.41 7.18 -17.01
CA PHE A 105 -6.46 8.00 -16.41
C PHE A 105 -7.83 7.55 -16.90
#